data_AF-A0A6P7U516-F1
#
_entry.id   AF-A0A6P7U516-F1
#
_cell.length_a   1.000
_cell.length_b   1.000
_cell.length_c   1.000
_cell.angle_alpha   90.00
_cell.angle_beta   90.00
_cell.angle_gamma   90.00
#
_symmetry.space_group_name_H-M   'P 1'
#
loop_
_entity.id
_entity.type
_entity.pdbx_description
1 polymer ?
#
loop_
_entity_poly.entity_id
_entity_poly.type
_entity_poly.pdbx_seq_one_letter_code
_entity_poly.pdbx_strand_id
1 'polypeptide(L)'
;MDEVSQYLAGRYISSGKAFWRIFGFPLHQRHPAIIQLAVHLENGQRTYFTEQTAAELAANPNQTTLTGFFRLCQLDTFAKTLLYPQVPSYYVWSNNNWVRRKSGQDVEGHPGVKFNSCLGRVYTVPPNQHECFHLRLLHEVLGPQSFQDIRTVDGVLCDTFREACFRRRLLEDDSQWGATMAEGVSLKSPKKFRSLFAILLLWCDLANPASLWLTYKDYMSEDFLCHAQSLHPSME
;
A
#
# COMPACT_ATOMS: atom_id res chain seq x y z
N MET A 1 21.87 -28.60 -27.58
CA MET A 1 21.35 -27.24 -27.83
C MET A 1 22.55 -26.32 -27.97
N ASP A 2 22.66 -25.60 -29.07
CA ASP A 2 23.77 -24.69 -29.34
C ASP A 2 23.46 -23.30 -28.78
N GLU A 3 23.99 -23.06 -27.57
CA GLU A 3 23.83 -21.82 -26.81
C GLU A 3 24.39 -20.60 -27.56
N VAL A 4 25.38 -20.79 -28.45
CA VAL A 4 26.00 -19.70 -29.24
C VAL A 4 25.05 -19.22 -30.33
N SER A 5 24.42 -20.14 -31.07
CA SER A 5 23.41 -19.79 -32.08
C SER A 5 22.17 -19.13 -31.46
N GLN A 6 21.77 -19.58 -30.26
CA GLN A 6 20.65 -19.00 -29.52
C GLN A 6 20.97 -17.59 -29.00
N TYR A 7 22.20 -17.36 -28.58
CA TYR A 7 22.71 -16.04 -28.17
C TYR A 7 22.75 -15.04 -29.34
N LEU A 8 23.15 -15.49 -30.53
CA LEU A 8 23.17 -14.67 -31.74
C LEU A 8 21.76 -14.35 -32.26
N ALA A 9 20.85 -15.34 -32.25
CA ALA A 9 19.44 -15.15 -32.63
C ALA A 9 18.70 -14.20 -31.67
N GLY A 10 18.99 -14.25 -30.36
CA GLY A 10 18.39 -13.38 -29.35
C GLY A 10 18.74 -11.88 -29.51
N ARG A 11 19.78 -11.55 -30.29
CA ARG A 11 20.19 -10.17 -30.61
C ARG A 11 19.85 -9.74 -32.03
N TYR A 12 19.16 -10.57 -32.81
CA TYR A 12 18.72 -10.19 -34.15
C TYR A 12 17.70 -9.04 -34.07
N ILE A 13 18.11 -7.88 -34.58
CA ILE A 13 17.23 -6.74 -34.80
C ILE A 13 16.81 -6.83 -36.26
N SER A 14 15.50 -6.93 -36.52
CA SER A 14 15.00 -6.95 -37.89
C SER A 14 15.46 -5.73 -38.67
N SER A 15 15.66 -5.87 -39.98
CA SER A 15 16.07 -4.75 -40.85
C SER A 15 15.17 -3.52 -40.70
N GLY A 16 13.87 -3.73 -40.45
CA GLY A 16 12.93 -2.68 -40.07
C GLY A 16 13.31 -1.96 -38.77
N LYS A 17 13.54 -2.69 -37.66
CA LYS A 17 13.99 -2.06 -36.40
C LYS A 17 15.36 -1.37 -36.54
N ALA A 18 16.27 -1.89 -37.36
CA ALA A 18 17.57 -1.26 -37.62
C ALA A 18 17.42 0.07 -38.39
N PHE A 19 16.61 0.09 -39.45
CA PHE A 19 16.25 1.30 -40.18
C PHE A 19 15.63 2.35 -39.25
N TRP A 20 14.66 1.95 -38.41
CA TRP A 20 14.04 2.87 -37.44
C TRP A 20 15.03 3.44 -36.42
N ARG A 21 16.06 2.66 -36.00
CA ARG A 21 17.15 3.18 -35.16
C ARG A 21 18.06 4.15 -35.89
N ILE A 22 18.48 3.84 -37.11
CA ILE A 22 19.42 4.66 -37.91
C ILE A 22 18.82 6.04 -38.21
N PHE A 23 17.53 6.07 -38.52
CA PHE A 23 16.82 7.31 -38.86
C PHE A 23 16.18 8.00 -37.63
N GLY A 24 16.43 7.50 -36.41
CA GLY A 24 15.96 8.12 -35.18
C GLY A 24 14.43 8.09 -34.99
N PHE A 25 13.73 7.20 -35.68
CA PHE A 25 12.28 7.09 -35.56
C PHE A 25 11.87 6.44 -34.23
N PRO A 26 10.73 6.83 -33.62
CA PRO A 26 10.28 6.25 -32.36
C PRO A 26 9.96 4.76 -32.50
N LEU A 27 10.83 3.88 -31.99
CA LEU A 27 10.67 2.41 -32.14
C LEU A 27 9.55 1.81 -31.28
N HIS A 28 9.26 2.45 -30.15
CA HIS A 28 8.23 2.03 -29.22
C HIS A 28 7.61 3.28 -28.59
N GLN A 29 6.47 3.72 -29.09
CA GLN A 29 5.58 4.54 -28.29
C GLN A 29 4.80 3.60 -27.37
N ARG A 30 5.26 3.45 -26.11
CA ARG A 30 4.42 2.87 -25.06
C ARG A 30 3.41 3.95 -24.69
N HIS A 31 2.22 3.86 -25.29
CA HIS A 31 1.08 4.68 -24.90
C HIS A 31 0.13 3.83 -24.04
N PRO A 32 -0.24 4.30 -22.84
CA PRO A 32 0.27 5.50 -22.17
C PRO A 32 1.69 5.29 -21.61
N ALA A 33 2.41 6.38 -21.37
CA ALA A 33 3.68 6.34 -20.66
C ALA A 33 3.44 5.92 -19.20
N ILE A 34 4.27 5.03 -18.66
CA ILE A 34 4.16 4.54 -17.28
C ILE A 34 5.36 5.05 -16.48
N ILE A 35 5.09 5.74 -15.37
CA ILE A 35 6.10 6.16 -14.40
C ILE A 35 6.01 5.27 -13.16
N GLN A 36 7.14 4.71 -12.74
CA GLN A 36 7.21 3.97 -11.49
C GLN A 36 7.31 4.93 -10.31
N LEU A 37 6.43 4.73 -9.33
CA LEU A 37 6.33 5.54 -8.13
C LEU A 37 6.93 4.77 -6.96
N ALA A 38 7.85 5.42 -6.25
CA ALA A 38 8.55 4.86 -5.11
C ALA A 38 7.61 4.77 -3.91
N VAL A 39 7.83 3.75 -3.08
CA VAL A 39 7.18 3.56 -1.79
C VAL A 39 8.22 3.04 -0.82
N HIS A 40 8.31 3.68 0.34
CA HIS A 40 9.21 3.33 1.43
C HIS A 40 8.75 4.02 2.71
N LEU A 41 9.25 3.57 3.86
CA LEU A 41 9.06 4.23 5.15
C LEU A 41 9.92 5.50 5.25
N GLU A 42 9.68 6.30 6.28
CA GLU A 42 10.53 7.45 6.60
C GLU A 42 11.99 7.00 6.75
N ASN A 43 12.91 7.70 6.08
CA ASN A 43 14.34 7.35 5.98
C ASN A 43 14.67 5.97 5.38
N GLY A 44 13.67 5.21 4.89
CA GLY A 44 13.85 3.92 4.22
C GLY A 44 14.11 4.00 2.71
N GLN A 45 14.64 5.13 2.23
CA GLN A 45 14.82 5.40 0.81
C GLN A 45 15.93 4.52 0.22
N ARG A 46 15.72 3.99 -0.99
CA ARG A 46 16.79 3.31 -1.71
C ARG A 46 17.74 4.34 -2.32
N THR A 47 18.96 4.40 -1.82
CA THR A 47 20.04 5.24 -2.36
C THR A 47 21.18 4.39 -2.93
N TYR A 48 21.93 4.99 -3.84
CA TYR A 48 23.21 4.46 -4.30
C TYR A 48 24.27 5.47 -3.89
N PHE A 49 25.36 4.99 -3.27
CA PHE A 49 26.41 5.84 -2.74
C PHE A 49 27.78 5.21 -2.98
N THR A 50 28.81 6.05 -2.95
CA THR A 50 30.22 5.68 -2.83
C THR A 50 30.68 5.97 -1.40
N GLU A 51 31.85 5.46 -1.00
CA GLU A 51 32.39 5.74 0.34
C GLU A 51 32.51 7.23 0.63
N GLN A 52 32.86 8.05 -0.38
CA GLN A 52 33.00 9.50 -0.22
C GLN A 52 31.65 10.22 -0.09
N THR A 53 30.59 9.69 -0.70
CA THR A 53 29.26 10.35 -0.75
C THR A 53 28.28 9.83 0.31
N ALA A 54 28.63 8.73 1.00
CA ALA A 54 27.77 8.08 1.98
C ALA A 54 27.32 9.01 3.11
N ALA A 55 28.26 9.76 3.70
CA ALA A 55 27.97 10.67 4.81
C ALA A 55 27.06 11.84 4.40
N GLU A 56 27.32 12.42 3.23
CA GLU A 56 26.51 13.52 2.69
C GLU A 56 25.09 13.06 2.35
N LEU A 57 24.94 11.89 1.71
CA LEU A 57 23.64 11.32 1.37
C LEU A 57 22.84 10.86 2.59
N ALA A 58 23.51 10.42 3.66
CA ALA A 58 22.85 10.09 4.92
C ALA A 58 22.31 11.34 5.62
N ALA A 59 23.04 12.46 5.54
CA ALA A 59 22.59 13.74 6.08
C ALA A 59 21.49 14.39 5.23
N ASN A 60 21.60 14.30 3.90
CA ASN A 60 20.70 14.94 2.94
C ASN A 60 20.27 13.93 1.86
N PRO A 61 19.28 13.07 2.14
CA PRO A 61 18.84 12.07 1.19
C PRO A 61 18.14 12.72 -0.01
N ASN A 62 18.38 12.16 -1.19
CA ASN A 62 17.74 12.61 -2.44
C ASN A 62 16.21 12.45 -2.35
N GLN A 63 15.47 13.40 -2.93
CA GLN A 63 14.01 13.25 -3.00
C GLN A 63 13.63 12.05 -3.87
N THR A 64 12.68 11.26 -3.38
CA THR A 64 12.02 10.21 -4.13
C THR A 64 10.72 10.74 -4.71
N THR A 65 10.08 10.01 -5.61
CA THR A 65 8.77 10.41 -6.14
C THR A 65 7.71 10.57 -5.03
N LEU A 66 7.84 9.83 -3.92
CA LEU A 66 6.95 9.92 -2.75
C LEU A 66 7.22 11.17 -1.91
N THR A 67 8.46 11.39 -1.49
CA THR A 67 8.79 12.59 -0.69
C THR A 67 8.67 13.86 -1.51
N GLY A 68 8.95 13.78 -2.81
CA GLY A 68 8.66 14.83 -3.76
C GLY A 68 7.16 15.12 -3.87
N PHE A 69 6.29 14.11 -3.82
CA PHE A 69 4.84 14.30 -3.82
C PHE A 69 4.36 15.03 -2.57
N PHE A 70 4.89 14.68 -1.39
CA PHE A 70 4.61 15.40 -0.15
C PHE A 70 4.99 16.88 -0.23
N ARG A 71 6.21 17.16 -0.70
CA ARG A 71 6.66 18.54 -0.94
C ARG A 71 5.80 19.26 -1.98
N LEU A 72 5.40 18.57 -3.04
CA LEU A 72 4.54 19.14 -4.07
C LEU A 72 3.19 19.54 -3.47
N CYS A 73 2.60 18.71 -2.61
CA CYS A 73 1.36 19.02 -1.91
C CYS A 73 1.50 20.20 -0.94
N GLN A 74 2.68 20.45 -0.37
CA GLN A 74 2.92 21.64 0.46
C GLN A 74 2.91 22.93 -0.39
N LEU A 75 3.44 22.86 -1.62
CA LEU A 75 3.69 24.02 -2.48
C LEU A 75 2.54 24.36 -3.44
N ASP A 76 1.83 23.35 -3.93
CA ASP A 76 0.84 23.50 -5.01
C ASP A 76 -0.54 23.02 -4.53
N THR A 77 -1.52 23.93 -4.53
CA THR A 77 -2.90 23.62 -4.13
C THR A 77 -3.57 22.62 -5.07
N PHE A 78 -3.19 22.58 -6.35
CA PHE A 78 -3.72 21.58 -7.29
C PHE A 78 -3.21 20.18 -6.95
N ALA A 79 -1.95 20.05 -6.53
CA ALA A 79 -1.40 18.75 -6.15
C ALA A 79 -2.12 18.14 -4.92
N LYS A 80 -2.67 18.98 -4.04
CA LYS A 80 -3.48 18.53 -2.90
C LYS A 80 -4.76 17.80 -3.31
N THR A 81 -5.25 18.01 -4.54
CA THR A 81 -6.45 17.35 -5.05
C THR A 81 -6.15 16.03 -5.77
N LEU A 82 -4.88 15.62 -5.83
CA LEU A 82 -4.45 14.43 -6.56
C LEU A 82 -4.15 13.26 -5.62
N LEU A 83 -4.45 12.06 -6.11
CA LEU A 83 -3.90 10.81 -5.58
C LEU A 83 -2.48 10.62 -6.08
N TYR A 84 -1.65 9.91 -5.32
CA TYR A 84 -0.26 9.67 -5.69
C TYR A 84 -0.09 9.03 -7.10
N PRO A 85 -0.89 8.02 -7.52
CA PRO A 85 -0.82 7.45 -8.87
C PRO A 85 -1.22 8.41 -10.00
N GLN A 86 -1.94 9.49 -9.69
CA GLN A 86 -2.43 10.47 -10.67
C GLN A 86 -1.41 11.58 -10.92
N VAL A 87 -0.44 11.78 -10.04
CA VAL A 87 0.58 12.85 -10.16
C VAL A 87 1.29 12.82 -11.51
N PRO A 88 1.72 11.66 -12.05
CA PRO A 88 2.32 11.58 -13.38
C PRO A 88 1.45 12.11 -14.52
N SER A 89 0.12 12.14 -14.38
CA SER A 89 -0.75 12.68 -15.43
C SER A 89 -0.64 14.20 -15.57
N TYR A 90 -0.21 14.91 -14.52
CA TYR A 90 -0.14 16.37 -14.46
C TYR A 90 1.27 16.93 -14.25
N TYR A 91 2.16 16.14 -13.67
CA TYR A 91 3.53 16.52 -13.35
C TYR A 91 4.54 15.56 -14.00
N VAL A 92 5.74 16.08 -14.26
CA VAL A 92 6.90 15.31 -14.75
C VAL A 92 7.95 15.25 -13.65
N TRP A 93 8.48 14.07 -13.40
CA TRP A 93 9.62 13.89 -12.50
C TRP A 93 10.91 14.25 -13.22
N SER A 94 11.61 15.28 -12.76
CA SER A 94 12.85 15.76 -13.35
C SER A 94 13.77 16.33 -12.27
N ASN A 95 15.06 15.98 -12.31
CA ASN A 95 16.07 16.43 -11.34
C ASN A 95 15.61 16.25 -9.88
N ASN A 96 15.11 15.05 -9.56
CA ASN A 96 14.55 14.70 -8.25
C ASN A 96 13.41 15.63 -7.76
N ASN A 97 12.65 16.24 -8.66
CA ASN A 97 11.51 17.10 -8.31
C ASN A 97 10.33 16.89 -9.27
N TRP A 98 9.12 17.13 -8.76
CA TRP A 98 7.93 17.21 -9.60
C TRP A 98 7.80 18.61 -10.20
N VAL A 99 7.67 18.69 -11.52
CA VAL A 99 7.47 19.95 -12.25
C VAL A 99 6.19 19.86 -13.06
N ARG A 100 5.41 20.95 -13.13
CA ARG A 100 4.18 21.00 -13.94
C ARG A 100 4.47 20.63 -15.39
N ARG A 101 3.58 19.85 -15.99
CA ARG A 101 3.66 19.51 -17.41
C ARG A 101 3.53 20.76 -18.27
N LYS A 102 4.40 20.85 -19.28
CA LYS A 102 4.40 21.93 -20.27
C LYS A 102 3.56 21.61 -21.51
N SER A 103 3.22 20.33 -21.71
CA SER A 103 2.44 19.84 -22.85
C SER A 103 1.33 18.89 -22.39
N GLY A 104 0.21 18.90 -23.11
CA GLY A 104 -1.01 18.16 -22.77
C GLY A 104 -2.27 18.96 -23.02
N GLN A 105 -3.41 18.39 -22.65
CA GLN A 105 -4.70 19.06 -22.66
C GLN A 105 -4.78 20.05 -21.49
N ASP A 106 -5.38 21.22 -21.68
CA ASP A 106 -5.65 22.13 -20.57
C ASP A 106 -6.69 21.54 -19.63
N VAL A 107 -6.45 21.69 -18.32
CA VAL A 107 -7.40 21.27 -17.30
C VAL A 107 -8.37 22.41 -17.04
N GLU A 108 -9.66 22.13 -17.25
CA GLU A 108 -10.72 23.10 -17.02
C GLU A 108 -10.70 23.59 -15.55
N GLY A 109 -10.86 24.90 -15.35
CA GLY A 109 -10.82 25.52 -14.01
C GLY A 109 -9.42 25.68 -13.41
N HIS A 110 -8.35 25.18 -14.04
CA HIS A 110 -6.98 25.26 -13.50
C HIS A 110 -5.97 25.83 -14.53
N PRO A 111 -5.87 27.17 -14.64
CA PRO A 111 -4.93 27.81 -15.55
C PRO A 111 -3.49 27.33 -15.34
N GLY A 112 -2.81 26.97 -16.42
CA GLY A 112 -1.42 26.50 -16.39
C GLY A 112 -1.24 25.07 -15.86
N VAL A 113 -2.31 24.30 -15.69
CA VAL A 113 -2.25 22.85 -15.47
C VAL A 113 -2.52 22.14 -16.79
N LYS A 114 -1.64 21.19 -17.14
CA LYS A 114 -1.77 20.35 -18.33
C LYS A 114 -1.95 18.89 -17.93
N PHE A 115 -2.86 18.19 -18.60
CA PHE A 115 -3.14 16.78 -18.45
C PHE A 115 -2.56 15.95 -19.61
N ASN A 116 -2.04 14.77 -19.28
CA ASN A 116 -1.61 13.74 -20.22
C ASN A 116 -2.02 12.36 -19.70
N SER A 117 -2.20 11.39 -20.59
CA SER A 117 -2.58 9.99 -20.27
C SER A 117 -1.54 9.19 -19.49
N CYS A 118 -0.43 9.79 -19.06
CA CYS A 118 0.63 9.13 -18.31
C CYS A 118 0.11 8.53 -17.00
N LEU A 119 0.46 7.26 -16.74
CA LEU A 119 0.02 6.50 -15.58
C LEU A 119 1.14 6.37 -14.54
N GLY A 120 0.82 6.66 -13.27
CA GLY A 120 1.66 6.33 -12.14
C GLY A 120 1.42 4.91 -11.66
N ARG A 121 2.47 4.09 -11.64
CA ARG A 121 2.44 2.74 -11.09
C ARG A 121 3.25 2.68 -9.80
N VAL A 122 2.54 2.54 -8.69
CA VAL A 122 3.15 2.32 -7.38
C VAL A 122 3.85 0.97 -7.35
N TYR A 123 5.07 0.94 -6.81
CA TYR A 123 5.86 -0.30 -6.70
C TYR A 123 5.08 -1.39 -5.92
N THR A 124 5.21 -2.64 -6.36
CA THR A 124 4.61 -3.77 -5.64
C THR A 124 5.41 -4.02 -4.38
N VAL A 125 4.77 -3.81 -3.24
CA VAL A 125 5.32 -4.17 -1.93
C VAL A 125 4.70 -5.50 -1.52
N PRO A 126 5.48 -6.53 -1.15
CA PRO A 126 4.93 -7.78 -0.64
C PRO A 126 4.35 -7.60 0.79
N PRO A 127 3.29 -8.34 1.17
CA PRO A 127 2.67 -8.22 2.50
C PRO A 127 3.61 -8.47 3.69
N ASN A 128 4.70 -9.22 3.49
CA ASN A 128 5.71 -9.48 4.52
C ASN A 128 6.51 -8.21 4.91
N GLN A 129 6.49 -7.15 4.10
CA GLN A 129 7.06 -5.85 4.43
C GLN A 129 6.03 -4.96 5.17
N HIS A 130 5.28 -5.57 6.09
CA HIS A 130 4.33 -4.98 7.05
C HIS A 130 3.97 -3.50 6.80
N GLU A 131 4.56 -2.57 7.54
CA GLU A 131 4.22 -1.14 7.49
C GLU A 131 4.39 -0.51 6.09
N CYS A 132 5.37 -0.96 5.31
CA CYS A 132 5.58 -0.48 3.95
C CYS A 132 4.44 -0.96 3.01
N PHE A 133 3.94 -2.18 3.22
CA PHE A 133 2.77 -2.70 2.51
C PHE A 133 1.52 -1.87 2.80
N HIS A 134 1.30 -1.51 4.07
CA HIS A 134 0.17 -0.67 4.45
C HIS A 134 0.32 0.76 3.90
N LEU A 135 1.52 1.36 3.95
CA LEU A 135 1.77 2.64 3.31
C LEU A 135 1.49 2.60 1.79
N ARG A 136 1.80 1.47 1.13
CA ARG A 136 1.45 1.25 -0.28
C ARG A 136 -0.06 1.24 -0.51
N LEU A 137 -0.88 0.79 0.44
CA LEU A 137 -2.35 0.88 0.33
C LEU A 137 -2.86 2.31 0.52
N LEU A 138 -2.17 3.15 1.30
CA LEU A 138 -2.51 4.55 1.52
C LEU A 138 -2.21 5.49 0.33
N HIS A 139 -1.95 4.95 -0.87
CA HIS A 139 -1.84 5.77 -2.09
C HIS A 139 -3.18 6.41 -2.51
N GLU A 140 -4.28 6.00 -1.88
CA GLU A 140 -5.63 6.56 -2.01
C GLU A 140 -5.85 7.85 -1.19
N VAL A 141 -4.85 8.29 -0.41
CA VAL A 141 -4.92 9.57 0.31
C VAL A 141 -4.67 10.73 -0.63
N LEU A 142 -5.59 11.70 -0.63
CA LEU A 142 -5.48 12.94 -1.39
C LEU A 142 -4.48 13.89 -0.72
N GLY A 143 -3.51 14.37 -1.50
CA GLY A 143 -2.68 15.50 -1.10
C GLY A 143 -1.88 15.41 0.21
N PRO A 144 -1.39 14.24 0.68
CA PRO A 144 -0.63 14.17 1.93
C PRO A 144 0.63 15.04 1.84
N GLN A 145 0.97 15.75 2.92
CA GLN A 145 2.12 16.65 2.99
C GLN A 145 3.31 16.05 3.76
N SER A 146 3.14 14.89 4.36
CA SER A 146 4.17 14.18 5.12
C SER A 146 3.79 12.72 5.38
N PHE A 147 4.72 11.94 5.94
CA PHE A 147 4.44 10.61 6.48
C PHE A 147 3.45 10.61 7.65
N GLN A 148 3.33 11.72 8.38
CA GLN A 148 2.35 11.85 9.45
C GLN A 148 0.96 12.15 8.89
N ASP A 149 0.88 13.01 7.87
CA ASP A 149 -0.40 13.36 7.24
C ASP A 149 -1.02 12.16 6.54
N ILE A 150 -0.23 11.34 5.85
CA ILE A 150 -0.74 10.17 5.12
C ILE A 150 -1.36 9.11 6.07
N ARG A 151 -0.90 9.03 7.33
CA ARG A 151 -1.47 8.16 8.36
C ARG A 151 -2.48 8.87 9.28
N THR A 152 -2.81 10.12 8.99
CA THR A 152 -3.87 10.84 9.70
C THR A 152 -5.22 10.54 9.06
N VAL A 153 -6.19 10.13 9.88
CA VAL A 153 -7.54 9.75 9.44
C VAL A 153 -8.53 10.49 10.33
N ASP A 154 -9.44 11.25 9.72
CA ASP A 154 -10.46 12.05 10.41
C ASP A 154 -9.91 12.97 11.52
N GLY A 155 -8.72 13.55 11.28
CA GLY A 155 -8.03 14.43 12.22
C GLY A 155 -7.27 13.71 13.35
N VAL A 156 -7.30 12.37 13.39
CA VAL A 156 -6.57 11.56 14.36
C VAL A 156 -5.31 10.99 13.73
N LEU A 157 -4.16 11.25 14.34
CA LEU A 157 -2.88 10.67 13.95
C LEU A 157 -2.83 9.20 14.41
N CYS A 158 -2.79 8.26 13.47
CA CYS A 158 -2.66 6.83 13.78
C CYS A 158 -1.20 6.48 14.07
N ASP A 159 -0.91 5.58 15.00
CA ASP A 159 0.46 5.18 15.38
C ASP A 159 1.18 4.44 14.25
N THR A 160 0.42 3.66 13.47
CA THR A 160 0.95 2.85 12.37
C THR A 160 0.20 3.10 11.06
N PHE A 161 0.84 2.81 9.92
CA PHE A 161 0.18 2.83 8.62
C PHE A 161 -0.90 1.74 8.54
N ARG A 162 -0.70 0.60 9.21
CA ARG A 162 -1.72 -0.44 9.32
C ARG A 162 -3.00 0.08 9.98
N GLU A 163 -2.86 0.77 11.11
CA GLU A 163 -4.00 1.35 11.81
C GLU A 163 -4.72 2.42 10.97
N ALA A 164 -3.98 3.24 10.23
CA ALA A 164 -4.56 4.18 9.27
C ALA A 164 -5.36 3.47 8.16
N CYS A 165 -4.83 2.38 7.59
CA CYS A 165 -5.56 1.56 6.63
C CYS A 165 -6.83 0.96 7.23
N PHE A 166 -6.76 0.48 8.47
CA PHE A 166 -7.91 -0.07 9.19
C PHE A 166 -9.01 0.97 9.39
N ARG A 167 -8.66 2.18 9.89
CA ARG A 167 -9.63 3.28 10.05
C ARG A 167 -10.26 3.71 8.71
N ARG A 168 -9.48 3.66 7.62
CA ARG A 168 -9.96 3.93 6.25
C ARG A 168 -10.74 2.78 5.62
N ARG A 169 -10.94 1.66 6.33
CA ARG A 169 -11.63 0.45 5.84
C ARG A 169 -10.97 -0.14 4.59
N LEU A 170 -9.66 0.02 4.46
CA LEU A 170 -8.85 -0.63 3.42
C LEU A 170 -8.44 -2.05 3.81
N LEU A 171 -8.65 -2.42 5.08
CA LEU A 171 -8.46 -3.75 5.61
C LEU A 171 -9.82 -4.29 6.04
N GLU A 172 -10.02 -5.60 5.89
CA GLU A 172 -11.17 -6.28 6.46
C GLU A 172 -11.17 -6.17 7.99
N ASP A 173 -12.35 -6.02 8.57
CA ASP A 173 -12.54 -6.05 10.02
C ASP A 173 -13.30 -7.31 10.46
N ASP A 174 -13.13 -7.67 11.73
CA ASP A 174 -13.84 -8.79 12.34
C ASP A 174 -15.18 -8.36 12.95
N SER A 175 -15.73 -7.19 12.59
CA SER A 175 -16.92 -6.63 13.24
C SER A 175 -18.13 -7.56 13.07
N GLN A 176 -18.32 -8.08 11.85
CA GLN A 176 -19.34 -9.06 11.50
C GLN A 176 -19.20 -10.37 12.30
N TRP A 177 -17.96 -10.80 12.57
CA TRP A 177 -17.70 -12.02 13.35
C TRP A 177 -17.91 -11.77 14.84
N GLY A 178 -17.55 -10.58 15.32
CA GLY A 178 -17.88 -10.10 16.65
C GLY A 178 -19.38 -10.10 16.93
N ALA A 179 -20.18 -9.56 16.00
CA ALA A 179 -21.64 -9.56 16.10
C ALA A 179 -22.21 -10.99 16.06
N THR A 180 -21.72 -11.82 15.13
CA THR A 180 -22.11 -13.24 15.02
C THR A 180 -21.84 -14.00 16.32
N MET A 181 -20.67 -13.78 16.94
CA MET A 181 -20.31 -14.40 18.22
C MET A 181 -21.19 -13.86 19.36
N ALA A 182 -21.51 -12.57 19.39
CA ALA A 182 -22.41 -11.98 20.38
C ALA A 182 -23.82 -12.61 20.33
N GLU A 183 -24.35 -12.82 19.13
CA GLU A 183 -25.61 -13.57 18.93
C GLU A 183 -25.48 -15.02 19.40
N GLY A 184 -24.36 -15.67 19.07
CA GLY A 184 -24.08 -17.06 19.46
C GLY A 184 -24.06 -17.30 20.97
N VAL A 185 -23.62 -16.32 21.78
CA VAL A 185 -23.67 -16.39 23.26
C VAL A 185 -25.11 -16.60 23.75
N SER A 186 -26.09 -16.02 23.08
CA SER A 186 -27.51 -16.11 23.48
C SER A 186 -28.07 -17.54 23.37
N LEU A 187 -27.41 -18.43 22.64
CA LEU A 187 -27.81 -19.83 22.49
C LEU A 187 -27.54 -20.69 23.74
N LYS A 188 -26.80 -20.17 24.73
CA LYS A 188 -26.47 -20.84 26.01
C LYS A 188 -26.02 -22.29 25.84
N SER A 189 -25.18 -22.54 24.84
CA SER A 189 -24.66 -23.87 24.53
C SER A 189 -23.16 -23.79 24.24
N PRO A 190 -22.30 -23.90 25.26
CA PRO A 190 -20.85 -23.73 25.13
C PRO A 190 -20.23 -24.65 24.07
N LYS A 191 -20.69 -25.90 23.98
CA LYS A 191 -20.25 -26.86 22.95
C LYS A 191 -20.56 -26.38 21.52
N LYS A 192 -21.78 -25.91 21.25
CA LYS A 192 -22.16 -25.38 19.93
C LYS A 192 -21.44 -24.06 19.64
N PHE A 193 -21.23 -23.25 20.66
CA PHE A 193 -20.51 -21.99 20.55
C PHE A 193 -19.04 -22.20 20.16
N ARG A 194 -18.38 -23.22 20.72
CA ARG A 194 -17.05 -23.68 20.27
C ARG A 194 -17.04 -24.17 18.82
N SER A 195 -18.09 -24.87 18.38
CA SER A 195 -18.21 -25.29 16.98
C SER A 195 -18.37 -24.10 16.03
N LEU A 196 -19.15 -23.08 16.40
CA LEU A 196 -19.26 -21.84 15.63
C LEU A 196 -17.91 -21.14 15.51
N PHE A 197 -17.17 -21.00 16.61
CA PHE A 197 -15.83 -20.42 16.59
C PHE A 197 -14.86 -21.20 15.69
N ALA A 198 -14.91 -22.53 15.71
CA ALA A 198 -14.12 -23.37 14.81
C ALA A 198 -14.49 -23.18 13.32
N ILE A 199 -15.77 -23.00 13.00
CA ILE A 199 -16.23 -22.68 11.64
C ILE A 199 -15.66 -21.33 11.20
N LEU A 200 -15.73 -20.30 12.06
CA LEU A 200 -15.17 -18.98 11.75
C LEU A 200 -13.65 -19.05 11.51
N LEU A 201 -12.91 -19.80 12.33
CA LEU A 201 -11.47 -19.99 12.13
C LEU A 201 -11.12 -20.69 10.82
N LEU A 202 -11.95 -21.63 10.37
CA LEU A 202 -11.67 -22.44 9.19
C LEU A 202 -12.07 -21.75 7.89
N TRP A 203 -13.11 -20.91 7.93
CA TRP A 203 -13.78 -20.43 6.72
C TRP A 203 -13.87 -18.91 6.57
N CYS A 204 -13.60 -18.12 7.61
CA CYS A 204 -13.97 -16.69 7.64
C CYS A 204 -12.80 -15.71 7.69
N ASP A 205 -11.57 -16.12 7.31
CA ASP A 205 -10.36 -15.27 7.20
C ASP A 205 -10.28 -14.15 8.26
N LEU A 206 -10.37 -14.56 9.54
CA LEU A 206 -10.38 -13.63 10.67
C LEU A 206 -9.13 -12.75 10.71
N ALA A 207 -9.31 -11.43 10.77
CA ALA A 207 -8.22 -10.46 10.85
C ALA A 207 -7.46 -10.53 12.19
N ASN A 208 -8.15 -10.88 13.29
CA ASN A 208 -7.58 -11.06 14.63
C ASN A 208 -8.33 -12.13 15.45
N PRO A 209 -8.13 -13.43 15.14
CA PRO A 209 -8.78 -14.53 15.84
C PRO A 209 -8.45 -14.58 17.33
N ALA A 210 -7.27 -14.10 17.74
CA ALA A 210 -6.86 -14.07 19.14
C ALA A 210 -7.71 -13.10 19.97
N SER A 211 -8.01 -11.91 19.43
CA SER A 211 -8.90 -10.95 20.10
C SER A 211 -10.31 -11.49 20.26
N LEU A 212 -10.82 -12.18 19.22
CA LEU A 212 -12.14 -12.80 19.24
C LEU A 212 -12.20 -13.93 20.28
N TRP A 213 -11.17 -14.78 20.34
CA TRP A 213 -11.03 -15.81 21.37
C TRP A 213 -11.03 -15.20 22.78
N LEU A 214 -10.15 -14.22 23.04
CA LEU A 214 -10.01 -13.62 24.37
C LEU A 214 -11.30 -12.99 24.88
N THR A 215 -12.13 -12.45 23.97
CA THR A 215 -13.42 -11.84 24.29
C THR A 215 -14.47 -12.89 24.67
N TYR A 216 -14.48 -14.06 24.01
CA TYR A 216 -15.56 -15.03 24.11
C TYR A 216 -15.18 -16.36 24.81
N LYS A 217 -13.93 -16.52 25.25
CA LYS A 217 -13.40 -17.77 25.85
C LYS A 217 -14.21 -18.28 27.04
N ASP A 218 -14.73 -17.39 27.87
CA ASP A 218 -15.42 -17.77 29.12
C ASP A 218 -16.79 -18.40 28.81
N TYR A 219 -17.51 -17.87 27.82
CA TYR A 219 -18.75 -18.46 27.31
C TYR A 219 -18.52 -19.79 26.59
N MET A 220 -17.33 -19.98 26.00
CA MET A 220 -16.96 -21.25 25.35
C MET A 220 -16.56 -22.34 26.34
N SER A 221 -16.12 -21.98 27.54
CA SER A 221 -15.60 -22.90 28.56
C SER A 221 -16.54 -23.11 29.76
N GLU A 222 -17.68 -22.42 29.79
CA GLU A 222 -18.67 -22.49 30.88
C GLU A 222 -19.06 -23.93 31.26
N ASP A 223 -19.25 -24.81 30.27
CA ASP A 223 -19.60 -26.22 30.52
C ASP A 223 -18.49 -26.99 31.25
N PHE A 224 -17.23 -26.70 30.95
CA PHE A 224 -16.09 -27.29 31.65
C PHE A 224 -15.98 -26.78 33.09
N LEU A 225 -16.25 -25.50 33.32
CA LEU A 225 -16.25 -24.92 34.66
C LEU A 225 -17.34 -25.54 35.52
N CYS A 226 -18.57 -25.62 35.01
CA CYS A 226 -19.67 -26.29 35.72
C CYS A 226 -19.36 -27.76 36.01
N HIS A 227 -18.76 -28.48 35.05
CA HIS A 227 -18.38 -29.87 35.24
C HIS A 227 -17.30 -30.04 36.32
N ALA A 228 -16.26 -29.20 36.31
CA ALA A 228 -15.20 -29.21 37.32
C ALA A 228 -15.73 -28.91 38.72
N GLN A 229 -16.62 -27.91 38.86
CA GLN A 229 -17.27 -27.57 40.12
C GLN A 229 -18.16 -28.71 40.65
N SER A 230 -18.84 -29.44 39.76
CA SER A 230 -19.66 -30.59 40.16
C SER A 230 -18.82 -31.76 40.72
N LEU A 231 -17.59 -31.92 40.25
CA LEU A 231 -16.67 -32.98 40.68
C LEU A 231 -15.85 -32.58 41.92
N HIS A 232 -15.61 -31.29 42.11
CA HIS A 232 -14.79 -30.76 43.20
C HIS A 232 -15.46 -29.53 43.85
N PRO A 233 -16.45 -29.72 44.73
CA PRO A 233 -17.23 -28.64 45.32
C PRO A 233 -16.44 -27.68 46.24
N SER A 234 -15.20 -28.05 46.60
CA SER A 234 -14.35 -27.30 47.53
C SER A 234 -13.24 -26.48 46.84
N MET A 235 -13.23 -26.38 45.50
CA MET A 235 -12.36 -25.44 44.79
C MET A 235 -13.13 -24.14 44.53
N GLU A 236 -12.89 -23.15 45.39
CA GLU A 236 -13.08 -21.72 45.06
C GLU A 236 -11.89 -21.20 44.25
#